data_AF-A0A538SJ43-F1
#
_entry.id   AF-A0A538SJ43-F1
#
_cell.length_a   1.000
_cell.length_b   1.000
_cell.length_c   1.000
_cell.angle_alpha   90.00
_cell.angle_beta   90.00
_cell.angle_gamma   90.00
#
_symmetry.space_group_name_H-M   'P 1'
#
loop_
_entity.id
_entity.type
_entity.pdbx_description
1 polymer ?
#
loop_
_entity_poly.entity_id
_entity_poly.type
_entity_poly.pdbx_seq_one_letter_code
_entity_poly.pdbx_strand_id
1 'polypeptide(L)'
;MTSRWERIARFALLAALVALLGAGSSRGAPAARGKARAPRAASKGQAAADSNQVLVRIGNEAITRGDIQRRIDALPEQFRANYTTPEGRQQLLDRMVEEKVWLSLAMKNGVADRPQVRLQIEQQRRDLLIRTYLSELMAKNPTPSDSDAHLYYDQHLNDYKVPATVTVRHIQSKTEAEAKRVKQWARSGQDWNKLAE
;
A
#
# COMPACT_ATOMS: atom_id res chain seq x y z
N MET A 1 34.22 29.43 7.85
CA MET A 1 34.08 28.04 7.37
C MET A 1 32.72 27.95 6.68
N THR A 2 32.71 28.25 5.38
CA THR A 2 31.49 28.39 4.57
C THR A 2 31.10 27.06 3.94
N SER A 3 29.79 26.86 3.88
CA SER A 3 29.04 25.65 3.58
C SER A 3 29.21 25.11 2.16
N ARG A 4 29.54 23.82 2.05
CA ARG A 4 29.72 23.03 0.81
C ARG A 4 28.42 22.77 0.00
N TRP A 5 27.36 23.56 0.22
CA TRP A 5 26.01 23.26 -0.29
C TRP A 5 25.62 24.08 -1.54
N GLU A 6 26.48 25.01 -2.01
CA GLU A 6 26.16 25.90 -3.15
C GLU A 6 26.64 25.42 -4.53
N ARG A 7 27.22 24.21 -4.66
CA ARG A 7 27.88 23.80 -5.92
C ARG A 7 27.11 22.85 -6.84
N ILE A 8 25.86 22.50 -6.56
CA ILE A 8 25.09 21.57 -7.42
C ILE A 8 23.99 22.27 -8.24
N ALA A 9 23.71 23.55 -7.95
CA ALA A 9 22.79 24.35 -8.76
C ALA A 9 23.51 25.00 -9.95
N ARG A 10 23.80 24.23 -10.99
CA ARG A 10 24.17 24.69 -12.36
C ARG A 10 24.39 23.45 -13.21
N PHE A 11 23.43 23.11 -14.06
CA PHE A 11 23.66 22.78 -15.47
C PHE A 11 22.30 22.63 -16.14
N ALA A 12 21.88 23.75 -16.72
CA ALA A 12 20.73 23.87 -17.58
C ALA A 12 21.14 23.60 -19.03
N LEU A 13 20.13 23.19 -19.81
CA LEU A 13 19.91 23.51 -21.23
C LEU A 13 20.55 22.66 -22.35
N LEU A 14 19.61 22.21 -23.20
CA LEU A 14 19.59 22.24 -24.68
C LEU A 14 20.65 21.48 -25.48
N ALA A 15 20.16 20.55 -26.30
CA ALA A 15 20.72 20.31 -27.62
C ALA A 15 19.61 20.13 -28.66
N ALA A 16 19.66 20.97 -29.68
CA ALA A 16 18.79 21.02 -30.84
C ALA A 16 19.45 20.27 -32.03
N LEU A 17 18.59 19.71 -32.89
CA LEU A 17 18.53 19.84 -34.36
C LEU A 17 19.80 19.59 -35.21
N VAL A 18 19.66 18.73 -36.26
CA VAL A 18 20.36 18.69 -37.57
C VAL A 18 19.97 17.34 -38.24
N ALA A 19 19.68 17.16 -39.54
CA ALA A 19 19.44 18.02 -40.70
C ALA A 19 19.04 17.17 -41.93
N LEU A 20 18.46 17.84 -42.96
CA LEU A 20 18.58 17.64 -44.43
C LEU A 20 18.18 16.29 -45.08
N LEU A 21 17.73 16.15 -46.34
CA LEU A 21 17.32 16.99 -47.49
C LEU A 21 16.72 16.00 -48.52
N GLY A 22 15.70 16.37 -49.30
CA GLY A 22 15.27 15.53 -50.44
C GLY A 22 14.08 16.10 -51.20
N ALA A 23 14.36 16.82 -52.29
CA ALA A 23 13.38 17.37 -53.23
C ALA A 23 12.86 16.31 -54.21
N GLY A 24 11.61 16.48 -54.67
CA GLY A 24 11.07 15.73 -55.81
C GLY A 24 9.59 16.01 -56.04
N SER A 25 9.27 16.87 -57.00
CA SER A 25 7.90 17.14 -57.47
C SER A 25 7.63 16.40 -58.77
N SER A 26 6.52 15.66 -58.89
CA SER A 26 5.66 15.65 -60.10
C SER A 26 4.41 14.75 -59.97
N ARG A 27 3.24 15.40 -60.08
CA ARG A 27 1.97 15.02 -60.73
C ARG A 27 1.60 13.54 -60.98
N GLY A 28 0.37 13.18 -60.57
CA GLY A 28 -0.45 12.14 -61.20
C GLY A 28 -1.63 11.66 -60.34
N ALA A 29 -2.85 12.11 -60.63
CA ALA A 29 -4.13 11.53 -60.15
C ALA A 29 -4.49 10.27 -61.01
N PRO A 30 -5.54 9.45 -60.74
CA PRO A 30 -6.67 9.67 -59.81
C PRO A 30 -7.14 8.46 -58.97
N ALA A 31 -7.98 8.81 -57.98
CA ALA A 31 -9.10 8.08 -57.36
C ALA A 31 -9.18 6.54 -57.45
N ALA A 32 -9.09 5.90 -56.28
CA ALA A 32 -9.83 4.67 -55.96
C ALA A 32 -10.42 4.76 -54.55
N ARG A 33 -11.71 4.45 -54.46
CA ARG A 33 -12.52 4.42 -53.24
C ARG A 33 -12.00 3.38 -52.26
N GLY A 34 -11.88 3.78 -51.00
CA GLY A 34 -11.75 2.89 -49.86
C GLY A 34 -11.70 3.70 -48.57
N LYS A 35 -12.86 4.02 -47.99
CA LYS A 35 -12.94 4.63 -46.66
C LYS A 35 -12.55 3.57 -45.62
N ALA A 36 -11.26 3.29 -45.46
CA ALA A 36 -10.72 2.66 -44.27
C ALA A 36 -10.67 3.73 -43.18
N ARG A 37 -11.68 3.72 -42.30
CA ARG A 37 -11.74 4.58 -41.12
C ARG A 37 -10.59 4.17 -40.20
N ALA A 38 -9.51 4.95 -40.20
CA ALA A 38 -8.44 4.84 -39.23
C ALA A 38 -9.01 4.86 -37.79
N PRO A 39 -8.46 4.08 -36.85
CA PRO A 39 -8.90 4.13 -35.46
C PRO A 39 -8.59 5.52 -34.91
N ARG A 40 -9.65 6.27 -34.62
CA ARG A 40 -9.57 7.61 -34.05
C ARG A 40 -8.93 7.46 -32.67
N ALA A 41 -7.66 7.83 -32.56
CA ALA A 41 -6.97 7.95 -31.28
C ALA A 41 -7.87 8.79 -30.35
N ALA A 42 -8.36 8.18 -29.28
CA ALA A 42 -9.23 8.84 -28.33
C ALA A 42 -8.48 10.05 -27.77
N SER A 43 -8.91 11.24 -28.17
CA SER A 43 -8.36 12.48 -27.63
C SER A 43 -8.59 12.52 -26.12
N LYS A 44 -7.63 13.05 -25.34
CA LYS A 44 -7.74 13.17 -23.86
C LYS A 44 -9.06 13.80 -23.39
N GLY A 45 -9.69 14.65 -24.22
CA GLY A 45 -11.01 15.22 -23.94
C GLY A 45 -12.17 14.22 -23.93
N GLN A 46 -12.08 13.12 -24.68
CA GLN A 46 -13.12 12.10 -24.74
C GLN A 46 -13.04 11.14 -23.54
N ALA A 47 -11.83 10.78 -23.10
CA ALA A 47 -11.63 10.01 -21.86
C ALA A 47 -12.07 10.81 -20.60
N ALA A 48 -11.81 12.12 -20.58
CA ALA A 48 -12.30 12.99 -19.52
C ALA A 48 -13.84 13.11 -19.52
N ALA A 49 -14.45 13.24 -20.70
CA ALA A 49 -15.91 13.26 -20.85
C ALA A 49 -16.56 11.94 -20.39
N ASP A 50 -15.96 10.80 -20.72
CA ASP A 50 -16.45 9.49 -20.27
C ASP A 50 -16.33 9.32 -18.75
N SER A 51 -15.24 9.82 -18.15
CA SER A 51 -15.05 9.77 -16.69
C SER A 51 -16.05 10.66 -15.93
N ASN A 52 -16.41 11.82 -16.49
CA ASN A 52 -17.37 12.75 -15.89
C ASN A 52 -18.83 12.37 -16.15
N GLN A 53 -19.09 11.28 -16.88
CA GLN A 53 -20.45 10.81 -17.11
C GLN A 53 -21.13 10.48 -15.79
N VAL A 54 -22.20 11.21 -15.46
CA VAL A 54 -23.02 10.97 -14.28
C VAL A 54 -23.85 9.70 -14.49
N LEU A 55 -23.76 8.78 -13.55
CA LEU A 55 -24.52 7.53 -13.54
C LEU A 55 -25.76 7.64 -12.66
N VAL A 56 -25.60 8.22 -11.46
CA VAL A 56 -26.68 8.40 -10.48
C VAL A 56 -26.54 9.76 -9.79
N ARG A 57 -27.67 10.38 -9.42
CA ARG A 57 -27.71 11.62 -8.65
C ARG A 57 -28.50 11.40 -7.35
N ILE A 58 -27.93 11.84 -6.22
CA ILE A 58 -28.48 11.67 -4.88
C ILE A 58 -28.55 13.07 -4.25
N GLY A 59 -29.72 13.70 -4.34
CA GLY A 59 -29.89 15.11 -4.00
C GLY A 59 -28.96 16.00 -4.84
N ASN A 60 -27.99 16.65 -4.18
CA ASN A 60 -27.04 17.55 -4.83
C ASN A 60 -25.72 16.85 -5.24
N GLU A 61 -25.50 15.60 -4.82
CA GLU A 61 -24.30 14.85 -5.18
C GLU A 61 -24.55 13.94 -6.38
N ALA A 62 -23.52 13.76 -7.20
CA ALA A 62 -23.53 12.84 -8.33
C ALA A 62 -22.47 11.75 -8.13
N ILE A 63 -22.78 10.52 -8.56
CA ILE A 63 -21.81 9.45 -8.76
C ILE A 63 -21.52 9.37 -10.25
N THR A 64 -20.26 9.54 -10.62
CA THR A 64 -19.78 9.48 -12.00
C THR A 64 -19.12 8.14 -12.31
N ARG A 65 -18.92 7.85 -13.61
CA ARG A 65 -18.13 6.71 -14.05
C ARG A 65 -16.70 6.74 -13.47
N GLY A 66 -16.11 7.93 -13.37
CA GLY A 66 -14.79 8.14 -12.78
C GLY A 66 -14.74 7.81 -11.29
N ASP A 67 -15.82 8.04 -10.54
CA ASP A 67 -15.90 7.67 -9.12
C ASP A 67 -15.86 6.15 -8.94
N ILE A 68 -16.60 5.41 -9.76
CA ILE A 68 -16.55 3.94 -9.75
C ILE A 68 -15.12 3.47 -10.06
N GLN A 69 -14.50 4.02 -11.11
CA GLN A 69 -13.15 3.61 -11.48
C GLN A 69 -12.14 3.88 -10.36
N ARG A 70 -12.17 5.07 -9.74
CA ARG A 70 -11.31 5.39 -8.58
C ARG A 70 -11.53 4.42 -7.42
N ARG A 71 -12.77 4.02 -7.16
CA ARG A 71 -13.09 3.04 -6.10
C ARG A 71 -12.53 1.66 -6.43
N ILE A 72 -12.55 1.24 -7.70
CA ILE A 72 -11.93 -0.02 -8.15
C ILE A 72 -10.40 0.06 -8.03
N ASP A 73 -9.79 1.16 -8.45
CA ASP A 73 -8.33 1.33 -8.44
C ASP A 73 -7.76 1.31 -7.01
N ALA A 74 -8.55 1.78 -6.03
CA ALA A 74 -8.22 1.73 -4.61
C ALA A 74 -8.29 0.32 -4.00
N LEU A 75 -8.92 -0.65 -4.66
CA LEU A 75 -8.94 -2.04 -4.20
C LEU A 75 -7.61 -2.76 -4.49
N PRO A 76 -7.20 -3.70 -3.63
CA PRO A 76 -6.10 -4.62 -3.94
C PRO A 76 -6.34 -5.35 -5.26
N GLU A 77 -5.28 -5.60 -6.03
CA GLU A 77 -5.36 -6.11 -7.41
C GLU A 77 -6.21 -7.38 -7.54
N GLN A 78 -6.04 -8.29 -6.58
CA GLN A 78 -6.79 -9.55 -6.49
C GLN A 78 -8.32 -9.38 -6.47
N PHE A 79 -8.84 -8.24 -6.02
CA PHE A 79 -10.29 -7.98 -5.95
C PHE A 79 -10.82 -7.15 -7.11
N ARG A 80 -9.95 -6.52 -7.92
CA ARG A 80 -10.38 -5.62 -9.00
C ARG A 80 -11.19 -6.36 -10.07
N ALA A 81 -10.80 -7.58 -10.40
CA ALA A 81 -11.45 -8.39 -11.43
C ALA A 81 -12.97 -8.53 -11.18
N ASN A 82 -13.37 -8.73 -9.92
CA ASN A 82 -14.77 -8.91 -9.52
C ASN A 82 -15.64 -7.67 -9.78
N TYR A 83 -15.04 -6.48 -9.86
CA TYR A 83 -15.74 -5.22 -10.08
C TYR A 83 -15.53 -4.64 -11.48
N THR A 84 -14.86 -5.38 -12.38
CA THR A 84 -14.68 -4.96 -13.78
C THR A 84 -15.80 -5.42 -14.70
N THR A 85 -16.57 -6.45 -14.33
CA THR A 85 -17.76 -6.93 -15.07
C THR A 85 -18.92 -5.95 -14.95
N PRO A 86 -19.89 -5.95 -15.89
CA PRO A 86 -21.08 -5.11 -15.80
C PRO A 86 -21.86 -5.29 -14.49
N GLU A 87 -22.03 -6.53 -14.05
CA GLU A 87 -22.75 -6.88 -12.82
C GLU A 87 -21.99 -6.40 -11.58
N GLY A 88 -20.67 -6.61 -11.54
CA GLY A 88 -19.82 -6.15 -10.44
C GLY A 88 -19.78 -4.63 -10.34
N ARG A 89 -19.73 -3.92 -11.47
CA ARG A 89 -19.81 -2.45 -11.50
C ARG A 89 -21.16 -1.95 -10.99
N GLN A 90 -22.26 -2.63 -11.35
CA GLN A 90 -23.59 -2.28 -10.85
C GLN A 90 -23.68 -2.48 -9.34
N GLN A 91 -23.21 -3.61 -8.81
CA GLN A 91 -23.17 -3.86 -7.36
C GLN A 91 -22.33 -2.83 -6.61
N LEU A 92 -21.20 -2.40 -7.19
CA LEU A 92 -20.36 -1.36 -6.61
C LEU A 92 -21.09 0.00 -6.62
N LEU A 93 -21.77 0.34 -7.71
CA LEU A 93 -22.58 1.54 -7.81
C LEU A 93 -23.68 1.56 -6.74
N ASP A 94 -24.44 0.48 -6.61
CA ASP A 94 -25.53 0.37 -5.63
C ASP A 94 -25.01 0.56 -4.19
N ARG A 95 -23.87 -0.06 -3.86
CA ARG A 95 -23.20 0.14 -2.56
C ARG A 95 -22.76 1.59 -2.36
N MET A 96 -22.22 2.24 -3.38
CA MET A 96 -21.80 3.65 -3.31
C MET A 96 -23.00 4.58 -3.13
N VAL A 97 -24.15 4.25 -3.75
CA VAL A 97 -25.40 4.98 -3.55
C VAL A 97 -25.85 4.86 -2.10
N GLU A 98 -25.90 3.64 -1.57
CA GLU A 98 -26.27 3.38 -0.19
C GLU A 98 -25.35 4.13 0.81
N GLU A 99 -24.03 4.05 0.62
CA GLU A 99 -23.03 4.75 1.44
C GLU A 99 -23.30 6.26 1.47
N LYS A 100 -23.59 6.88 0.31
CA LYS A 100 -23.91 8.31 0.23
C LYS A 100 -25.23 8.67 0.91
N VAL A 101 -26.25 7.83 0.79
CA VAL A 101 -27.53 8.05 1.47
C VAL A 101 -27.34 8.05 2.98
N TRP A 102 -26.64 7.06 3.51
CA TRP A 102 -26.34 6.99 4.95
C TRP A 102 -25.48 8.16 5.43
N LEU A 103 -24.45 8.53 4.68
CA LEU A 103 -23.60 9.67 5.01
C LEU A 103 -24.41 10.97 5.04
N SER A 104 -25.25 11.21 4.03
CA SER A 104 -26.12 12.38 3.96
C SER A 104 -27.07 12.44 5.16
N LEU A 105 -27.65 11.30 5.54
CA LEU A 105 -28.51 11.21 6.71
C LEU A 105 -27.75 11.49 8.01
N ALA A 106 -26.54 10.94 8.16
CA ALA A 106 -25.70 11.19 9.33
C ALA A 106 -25.34 12.68 9.47
N MET A 107 -24.99 13.34 8.36
CA MET A 107 -24.72 14.79 8.35
C MET A 107 -25.96 15.61 8.73
N LYS A 108 -27.13 15.30 8.13
CA LYS A 108 -28.38 15.98 8.46
C LYS A 108 -28.79 15.83 9.92
N ASN A 109 -28.43 14.71 10.55
CA ASN A 109 -28.69 14.45 11.97
C ASN A 109 -27.58 14.95 12.92
N GLY A 110 -26.66 15.79 12.43
CA GLY A 110 -25.61 16.40 13.24
C GLY A 110 -24.62 15.40 13.85
N VAL A 111 -24.46 14.21 13.26
CA VAL A 111 -23.52 13.19 13.76
C VAL A 111 -22.09 13.73 13.77
N ALA A 112 -21.72 14.50 12.75
CA ALA A 112 -20.39 15.12 12.63
C ALA A 112 -20.09 16.14 13.73
N ASP A 113 -21.11 16.79 14.31
CA ASP A 113 -20.94 17.85 15.31
C ASP A 113 -20.82 17.30 16.75
N ARG A 114 -21.11 16.01 16.95
CA ARG A 114 -21.00 15.35 18.25
C ARG A 114 -19.56 15.44 18.75
N PRO A 115 -19.31 15.86 20.01
CA PRO A 115 -17.95 16.07 20.52
C PRO A 115 -17.02 14.87 20.35
N GLN A 116 -17.54 13.66 20.59
CA GLN A 116 -16.81 12.40 20.44
C GLN A 116 -16.38 12.16 18.97
N VAL A 117 -17.27 12.42 18.01
CA VAL A 117 -17.01 12.25 16.58
C VAL A 117 -15.98 13.27 16.10
N ARG A 118 -16.13 14.54 16.50
CA ARG A 118 -15.14 15.58 16.20
C ARG A 118 -13.74 15.23 16.71
N LEU A 119 -13.65 14.77 17.96
CA LEU A 119 -12.38 14.35 18.55
C LEU A 119 -11.75 13.20 17.75
N GLN A 120 -12.54 12.21 17.37
CA GLN A 120 -12.06 11.07 16.59
C GLN A 120 -11.58 11.48 15.19
N ILE A 121 -12.30 12.38 14.51
CA ILE A 121 -11.89 12.92 13.21
C ILE A 121 -10.55 13.66 13.32
N GLU A 122 -10.38 14.50 14.34
CA GLU A 122 -9.13 15.25 14.55
C GLU A 122 -7.95 14.33 14.89
N GLN A 123 -8.18 13.25 15.66
CA GLN A 123 -7.17 12.22 15.90
C GLN A 123 -6.79 11.50 14.61
N GLN A 124 -7.76 11.00 13.85
CA GLN A 124 -7.52 10.33 12.57
C GLN A 124 -6.80 11.23 11.57
N ARG A 125 -7.15 12.52 11.51
CA ARG A 125 -6.48 13.52 10.68
C ARG A 125 -5.01 13.66 11.08
N ARG A 126 -4.73 13.83 12.37
CA ARG A 126 -3.36 13.93 12.89
C ARG A 126 -2.54 12.70 12.53
N ASP A 127 -3.06 11.51 12.77
CA ASP A 127 -2.35 10.24 12.55
C ASP A 127 -2.07 10.02 11.06
N LEU A 128 -3.05 10.32 10.20
CA LEU A 128 -2.88 10.25 8.75
C LEU A 128 -1.77 11.19 8.25
N LEU A 129 -1.73 12.42 8.76
CA LEU A 129 -0.71 13.41 8.39
C LEU A 129 0.69 12.96 8.82
N ILE A 130 0.84 12.51 10.06
CA ILE A 130 2.12 12.01 10.59
C ILE A 130 2.60 10.80 9.78
N ARG A 131 1.73 9.80 9.58
CA ARG A 131 2.07 8.59 8.82
C ARG A 131 2.46 8.91 7.38
N THR A 132 1.71 9.77 6.71
CA THR A 132 2.00 10.18 5.33
C THR A 132 3.35 10.89 5.26
N TYR A 133 3.59 11.85 6.15
CA TYR A 133 4.85 12.59 6.18
C TYR A 133 6.07 11.69 6.45
N LEU A 134 5.97 10.77 7.42
CA LEU A 134 7.03 9.80 7.71
C LEU A 134 7.27 8.86 6.52
N SER A 135 6.21 8.36 5.88
CA SER A 135 6.33 7.51 4.70
C SER A 135 7.03 8.23 3.55
N GLU A 136 6.69 9.49 3.29
CA GLU A 136 7.34 10.30 2.25
C GLU A 136 8.80 10.60 2.60
N LEU A 137 9.11 10.85 3.88
CA LEU A 137 10.46 11.08 4.35
C LEU A 137 11.31 9.81 4.17
N MET A 138 10.78 8.64 4.54
CA MET A 138 11.46 7.36 4.37
C MET A 138 11.66 7.00 2.90
N ALA A 139 10.67 7.26 2.04
CA ALA A 139 10.79 7.00 0.60
C ALA A 139 11.82 7.90 -0.10
N LYS A 140 12.15 9.07 0.48
CA LYS A 140 13.22 9.96 0.00
C LYS A 140 14.61 9.52 0.49
N ASN A 141 14.68 8.76 1.57
CA ASN A 141 15.95 8.24 2.06
C ASN A 141 16.39 7.07 1.17
N PRO A 142 17.69 7.01 0.82
CA PRO A 142 18.20 5.86 0.11
C PRO A 142 18.03 4.61 0.96
N THR A 143 17.63 3.51 0.32
CA THR A 143 17.68 2.19 0.96
C THR A 143 19.12 1.89 1.39
N PRO A 144 19.35 1.31 2.59
CA PRO A 144 20.68 0.88 3.01
C PRO A 144 21.32 -0.01 1.95
N SER A 145 22.64 0.13 1.76
CA SER A 145 23.35 -0.77 0.85
C SER A 145 23.51 -2.15 1.46
N ASP A 146 23.68 -3.19 0.64
CA ASP A 146 23.96 -4.54 1.12
C ASP A 146 25.22 -4.58 1.99
N SER A 147 26.23 -3.76 1.68
CA SER A 147 27.43 -3.63 2.51
C SER A 147 27.15 -3.04 3.89
N ASP A 148 26.26 -2.04 3.99
CA ASP A 148 25.88 -1.47 5.28
C ASP A 148 25.08 -2.49 6.12
N ALA A 149 24.23 -3.27 5.48
CA ALA A 149 23.48 -4.35 6.12
C ALA A 149 24.40 -5.45 6.67
N HIS A 150 25.39 -5.89 5.87
CA HIS A 150 26.39 -6.87 6.30
C HIS A 150 27.23 -6.35 7.48
N LEU A 151 27.71 -5.11 7.39
CA LEU A 151 28.48 -4.49 8.48
C LEU A 151 27.67 -4.41 9.77
N TYR A 152 26.39 -4.04 9.68
CA TYR A 152 25.49 -4.02 10.82
C TYR A 152 25.29 -5.42 11.42
N TYR A 153 25.05 -6.43 10.58
CA TYR A 153 24.89 -7.82 11.02
C TYR A 153 26.13 -8.32 11.78
N ASP A 154 27.33 -8.12 11.21
CA ASP A 154 28.58 -8.57 11.82
C ASP A 154 28.84 -7.90 13.18
N GLN A 155 28.51 -6.62 13.31
CA GLN A 155 28.63 -5.86 14.56
C GLN A 155 27.60 -6.27 15.62
N HIS A 156 26.45 -6.80 15.21
CA HIS A 156 25.32 -7.15 16.08
C HIS A 156 25.04 -8.66 16.11
N LEU A 157 26.06 -9.49 15.85
CA LEU A 157 25.90 -10.94 15.73
C LEU A 157 25.20 -11.60 16.93
N ASN A 158 25.35 -11.01 18.12
CA ASN A 158 24.73 -11.52 19.35
C ASN A 158 23.21 -11.29 19.40
N ASP A 159 22.68 -10.26 18.72
CA ASP A 159 21.24 -9.99 18.66
C ASP A 159 20.50 -11.00 17.77
N TYR A 160 21.25 -11.67 16.88
CA TYR A 160 20.73 -12.65 15.93
C TYR A 160 21.04 -14.10 16.33
N LYS A 161 21.67 -14.34 17.48
CA LYS A 161 21.89 -15.69 18.01
C LYS A 161 20.65 -16.17 18.74
N VAL A 162 20.16 -17.35 18.36
CA VAL A 162 19.24 -18.11 19.21
C VAL A 162 20.09 -18.79 20.30
N PRO A 163 19.92 -18.44 21.58
CA PRO A 163 20.70 -19.07 22.65
C PRO A 163 20.38 -20.56 22.71
N ALA A 164 21.34 -21.36 23.17
CA ALA A 164 21.12 -22.78 23.39
C ALA A 164 19.97 -22.98 24.39
N THR A 165 18.92 -23.67 23.97
CA THR A 165 17.82 -24.07 24.84
C THR A 165 18.02 -25.52 25.29
N VAL A 166 17.86 -25.77 26.58
CA VAL A 166 17.85 -27.13 27.14
C VAL A 166 16.51 -27.41 27.80
N THR A 167 15.95 -28.59 27.55
CA THR A 167 14.74 -29.04 28.25
C THR A 167 15.16 -29.68 29.57
N VAL A 168 14.77 -29.06 30.69
CA VAL A 168 15.09 -29.55 32.04
C VAL A 168 13.81 -30.00 32.73
N ARG A 169 13.87 -31.15 33.41
CA ARG A 169 12.85 -31.60 34.35
C ARG A 169 13.47 -31.57 35.75
N HIS A 170 12.76 -31.05 36.75
CA HIS A 170 13.20 -31.08 38.15
C HIS A 170 12.20 -31.83 39.03
N ILE A 171 12.68 -32.33 40.17
CA ILE A 171 11.85 -32.83 41.26
C ILE A 171 12.30 -32.11 42.53
N GLN A 172 11.35 -31.53 43.27
CA GLN A 172 11.61 -30.81 44.50
C GLN A 172 11.17 -31.66 45.70
N SER A 173 11.99 -31.75 46.74
CA SER A 173 11.69 -32.50 47.97
C SER A 173 11.88 -31.61 49.20
N LYS A 174 11.28 -31.98 50.33
CA LYS A 174 11.31 -31.17 51.56
C LYS A 174 12.64 -31.29 52.29
N THR A 175 13.32 -32.42 52.15
CA THR A 175 14.57 -32.71 52.85
C THR A 175 15.66 -33.23 51.92
N GLU A 176 16.93 -33.04 52.33
CA GLU A 176 18.09 -33.54 51.58
C GLU A 176 18.09 -35.07 51.48
N ALA A 177 17.61 -35.75 52.51
CA ALA A 177 17.52 -37.22 52.54
C ALA A 177 16.56 -37.74 51.47
N GLU A 178 15.38 -37.12 51.34
CA GLU A 178 14.41 -37.44 50.28
C GLU A 178 14.99 -37.16 48.90
N ALA A 179 15.63 -36.00 48.71
CA ALA A 179 16.24 -35.64 47.43
C ALA A 179 17.35 -36.63 47.01
N LYS A 180 18.18 -37.10 47.96
CA LYS A 180 19.21 -38.11 47.71
C LYS A 180 18.61 -39.47 47.31
N ARG A 181 17.51 -39.87 47.94
CA ARG A 181 16.79 -41.11 47.62
C ARG A 181 16.18 -41.05 46.22
N VAL A 182 15.47 -39.96 45.91
CA VAL A 182 14.90 -39.72 44.58
C VAL A 182 15.99 -39.65 43.50
N LYS A 183 17.13 -39.02 43.79
CA LYS A 183 18.30 -39.00 42.88
C LYS A 183 18.83 -40.40 42.59
N GLN A 184 18.87 -41.29 43.58
CA GLN A 184 19.30 -42.67 43.38
C GLN A 184 18.33 -43.42 42.47
N TRP A 185 17.02 -43.27 42.69
CA TRP A 185 15.98 -43.88 41.85
C TRP A 185 15.98 -43.34 40.41
N ALA A 186 16.16 -42.03 40.25
CA ALA A 186 16.29 -41.41 38.93
C ALA A 186 17.51 -41.97 38.16
N ARG A 187 18.64 -42.18 38.85
CA ARG A 187 19.86 -42.76 38.25
C ARG A 187 19.75 -44.25 37.95
N SER A 188 18.91 -44.99 38.67
CA SER A 188 18.64 -46.41 38.39
C SER A 188 17.64 -46.63 37.27
N GLY A 189 17.15 -45.56 36.61
CA GLY A 189 16.26 -45.65 35.45
C GLY A 189 14.77 -45.76 35.78
N GLN A 190 14.35 -45.38 36.99
CA GLN A 190 12.94 -45.33 37.34
C GLN A 190 12.21 -44.20 36.57
N ASP A 191 10.95 -44.43 36.23
CA ASP A 191 10.13 -43.46 35.47
C ASP A 191 10.02 -42.12 36.22
N TRP A 192 10.43 -41.04 35.53
CA TRP A 192 10.43 -39.68 36.07
C TRP A 192 9.05 -39.22 36.56
N ASN A 193 7.96 -39.62 35.89
CA ASN A 193 6.62 -39.22 36.28
C ASN A 193 6.25 -39.78 37.66
N LYS A 194 6.72 -40.99 37.97
CA LYS A 194 6.48 -41.65 39.27
C LYS A 194 7.38 -41.12 40.38
N LEU A 195 8.43 -40.38 40.05
CA LEU A 195 9.32 -39.75 41.01
C LEU A 195 8.89 -38.32 41.38
N ALA A 196 7.97 -37.75 40.60
CA ALA A 196 7.49 -36.37 40.76
C ALA A 196 6.11 -36.29 41.45
N GLU A 197 5.41 -37.41 41.64
CA GLU A 197 4.24 -37.56 42.52
C GLU A 197 4.65 -37.71 43.99
#